data_AF-A0A845SYQ9-F1
#
_entry.id   AF-A0A845SYQ9-F1
#
_cell.length_a   1.000
_cell.length_b   1.000
_cell.length_c   1.000
_cell.angle_alpha   90.00
_cell.angle_beta   90.00
_cell.angle_gamma   90.00
#
_symmetry.space_group_name_H-M   'P 1'
#
loop_
_entity.id
_entity.type
_entity.pdbx_description
1 polymer ?
#
loop_
_entity_poly.entity_id
_entity_poly.type
_entity_poly.pdbx_seq_one_letter_code
_entity_poly.pdbx_strand_id
1 'polypeptide(L)'
;MNRNEIIKQAIAAYGKDAQTDICIEECSELTKALLKYRRNDRFGQTCNEHELTNIREEIADVQIMIDQMRLIYGDTTQEEKYKLERLAKRLENLKGNCHE
;
A
#
# COMPACT_ATOMS: atom_id res chain seq x y z
N MET A 1 -14.78 1.04 -20.03
CA MET A 1 -13.58 1.80 -19.64
C MET A 1 -12.59 0.86 -18.98
N ASN A 2 -11.30 0.97 -19.28
CA ASN A 2 -10.24 0.24 -18.58
C ASN A 2 -9.81 0.96 -17.29
N ARG A 3 -9.04 0.27 -16.42
CA ARG A 3 -8.54 0.81 -15.14
C ARG A 3 -7.89 2.19 -15.30
N ASN A 4 -7.02 2.36 -16.29
CA ASN A 4 -6.31 3.61 -16.51
C ASN A 4 -7.24 4.75 -16.95
N GLU A 5 -8.27 4.46 -17.73
CA GLU A 5 -9.29 5.44 -18.11
C GLU A 5 -10.10 5.93 -16.90
N ILE A 6 -10.50 5.01 -16.00
CA ILE A 6 -11.23 5.34 -14.77
C ILE A 6 -10.38 6.27 -13.88
N ILE A 7 -9.14 5.88 -13.63
CA ILE A 7 -8.18 6.63 -12.80
C ILE A 7 -7.95 8.04 -13.38
N LYS A 8 -7.72 8.16 -14.70
CA LYS A 8 -7.55 9.46 -15.36
C LYS A 8 -8.80 10.34 -15.27
N GLN A 9 -9.99 9.75 -15.42
CA GLN A 9 -11.24 10.50 -15.30
C GLN A 9 -11.49 10.98 -13.87
N ALA A 10 -11.17 10.17 -12.85
CA ALA A 10 -11.28 10.59 -11.45
C ALA A 10 -10.39 11.81 -11.17
N ILE A 11 -9.13 11.78 -11.58
CA ILE A 11 -8.21 12.92 -11.43
C ILE A 11 -8.73 14.15 -12.18
N ALA A 12 -9.24 13.99 -13.40
CA ALA A 12 -9.78 15.09 -14.18
C ALA A 12 -11.05 15.70 -13.57
N ALA A 13 -11.91 14.88 -12.96
CA ALA A 13 -13.18 15.32 -12.37
C ALA A 13 -13.00 15.99 -11.00
N TYR A 14 -12.12 15.44 -10.15
CA TYR A 14 -12.00 15.86 -8.75
C TYR A 14 -10.75 16.70 -8.46
N GLY A 15 -9.75 16.65 -9.35
CA GLY A 15 -8.51 17.41 -9.20
C GLY A 15 -7.48 16.74 -8.29
N LYS A 16 -6.26 17.28 -8.35
CA LYS A 16 -5.07 16.75 -7.67
C LYS A 16 -5.20 16.72 -6.14
N ASP A 17 -5.58 17.85 -5.54
CA ASP A 17 -5.54 17.99 -4.08
C ASP A 17 -6.58 17.09 -3.42
N ALA A 18 -7.81 17.05 -3.97
CA ALA A 18 -8.86 16.14 -3.50
C ALA A 18 -8.44 14.66 -3.60
N GLN A 19 -7.83 14.23 -4.70
CA GLN A 19 -7.35 12.85 -4.83
C GLN A 19 -6.17 12.54 -3.89
N THR A 20 -5.38 13.56 -3.55
CA THR A 20 -4.31 13.41 -2.55
C THR A 20 -4.90 13.22 -1.15
N ASP A 21 -5.94 13.97 -0.80
CA ASP A 21 -6.66 13.83 0.47
C ASP A 21 -7.30 12.44 0.60
N ILE A 22 -7.95 11.94 -0.47
CA ILE A 22 -8.48 10.57 -0.50
C ILE A 22 -7.35 9.55 -0.33
N CYS A 23 -6.19 9.75 -0.98
CA CYS A 23 -5.06 8.83 -0.81
C CYS A 23 -4.58 8.75 0.64
N ILE A 24 -4.61 9.87 1.36
CA ILE A 24 -4.26 9.93 2.79
C ILE A 24 -5.30 9.18 3.63
N GLU A 25 -6.58 9.32 3.30
CA GLU A 25 -7.68 8.61 3.96
C GLU A 25 -7.54 7.08 3.79
N GLU A 26 -7.40 6.58 2.56
CA GLU A 26 -7.27 5.13 2.30
C GLU A 26 -6.01 4.53 2.96
N CYS A 27 -4.89 5.27 2.95
CA CYS A 27 -3.68 4.83 3.65
C CYS A 27 -3.89 4.75 5.18
N SER A 28 -4.73 5.64 5.71
CA SER A 28 -5.10 5.64 7.13
C SER A 28 -6.02 4.46 7.48
N GLU A 29 -6.98 4.13 6.62
CA GLU A 29 -7.86 2.96 6.80
C GLU A 29 -7.07 1.64 6.73
N LEU A 30 -6.17 1.48 5.75
CA LEU A 30 -5.26 0.33 5.72
C LEU A 30 -4.42 0.22 7.01
N THR A 31 -3.89 1.35 7.50
CA THR A 31 -3.15 1.38 8.77
C THR A 31 -4.02 0.92 9.94
N LYS A 32 -5.27 1.37 10.02
CA LYS A 32 -6.23 0.95 11.07
C LYS A 32 -6.54 -0.55 10.98
N ALA A 33 -6.79 -1.07 9.78
CA ALA A 33 -7.10 -2.49 9.57
C ALA A 33 -5.93 -3.39 10.02
N LEU A 34 -4.69 -3.05 9.63
CA LEU A 34 -3.49 -3.75 10.05
C LEU A 34 -3.27 -3.70 11.57
N LEU A 35 -3.53 -2.54 12.20
CA LEU A 35 -3.43 -2.38 13.66
C LEU A 35 -4.44 -3.23 14.42
N LYS A 36 -5.68 -3.32 13.91
CA LYS A 36 -6.73 -4.16 14.48
C LYS A 36 -6.34 -5.63 14.44
N TYR A 37 -5.91 -6.13 13.28
CA TYR A 37 -5.44 -7.50 13.12
C TYR A 37 -4.28 -7.83 14.06
N ARG A 38 -3.24 -6.98 14.10
CA ARG A 38 -2.07 -7.17 14.99
C ARG A 38 -2.46 -7.19 16.47
N ARG A 39 -3.47 -6.40 16.86
CA ARG A 39 -3.95 -6.34 18.24
C ARG A 39 -4.62 -7.65 18.63
N ASN A 40 -5.48 -8.17 17.77
CA ASN A 40 -6.21 -9.42 18.03
C ASN A 40 -5.26 -10.61 18.10
N ASP A 41 -4.30 -10.70 17.17
CA ASP A 41 -3.23 -11.69 17.17
C ASP A 41 -2.45 -11.68 18.50
N ARG A 42 -2.02 -10.49 18.96
CA ARG A 42 -1.32 -10.33 20.24
C ARG A 42 -2.14 -10.81 21.45
N PHE A 43 -3.44 -10.60 21.46
CA PHE A 43 -4.31 -10.99 22.58
C PHE A 43 -4.84 -12.43 22.45
N GLY A 44 -4.31 -13.22 21.52
CA GLY A 44 -4.71 -14.60 21.31
C GLY A 44 -6.17 -14.75 20.85
N GLN A 45 -6.76 -13.67 20.33
CA GLN A 45 -8.08 -13.71 19.71
C GLN A 45 -7.94 -14.35 18.34
N THR A 46 -8.86 -15.23 17.97
CA THR A 46 -8.87 -15.83 16.64
C THR A 46 -9.07 -14.72 15.61
N CYS A 47 -8.03 -14.43 14.83
CA CYS A 47 -8.15 -13.61 13.63
C CYS A 47 -9.22 -14.23 12.75
N ASN A 48 -10.28 -13.48 12.48
CA ASN A 48 -11.40 -13.98 11.69
C ASN A 48 -11.21 -13.60 10.21
N GLU A 49 -11.81 -14.36 9.29
CA GLU A 49 -11.73 -14.09 7.85
C GLU A 49 -12.19 -12.68 7.50
N HIS A 50 -13.13 -12.10 8.27
CA HIS A 50 -13.59 -10.74 8.07
C HIS A 50 -12.46 -9.70 8.19
N GLU A 51 -11.53 -9.85 9.14
CA GLU A 51 -10.41 -8.92 9.29
C GLU A 51 -9.40 -9.05 8.15
N LEU A 52 -9.18 -10.26 7.66
CA LEU A 52 -8.34 -10.50 6.48
C LEU A 52 -8.99 -9.92 5.22
N THR A 53 -10.31 -10.07 5.05
CA THR A 53 -11.07 -9.45 3.96
C THR A 53 -10.96 -7.93 4.01
N ASN A 54 -11.17 -7.32 5.17
CA ASN A 54 -11.03 -5.87 5.32
C ASN A 54 -9.62 -5.43 4.93
N ILE A 55 -8.56 -6.11 5.39
CA ILE A 55 -7.19 -5.76 4.98
C ILE A 55 -7.01 -5.84 3.46
N ARG A 56 -7.56 -6.86 2.80
CA ARG A 56 -7.46 -7.02 1.34
C ARG A 56 -8.20 -5.89 0.59
N GLU A 57 -9.35 -5.46 1.09
CA GLU A 57 -10.11 -4.33 0.56
C GLU A 57 -9.29 -3.04 0.66
N GLU A 58 -8.80 -2.70 1.86
CA GLU A 58 -8.00 -1.49 2.05
C GLU A 58 -6.69 -1.51 1.25
N ILE A 59 -6.08 -2.69 1.04
CA ILE A 59 -4.91 -2.83 0.15
C ILE A 59 -5.29 -2.46 -1.28
N ALA A 60 -6.46 -2.91 -1.77
CA ALA A 60 -6.91 -2.62 -3.12
C ALA A 60 -7.20 -1.12 -3.28
N ASP A 61 -7.84 -0.49 -2.30
CA ASP A 61 -8.16 0.93 -2.31
C ASP A 61 -6.89 1.79 -2.31
N VAL A 62 -5.94 1.48 -1.41
CA VAL A 62 -4.62 2.12 -1.41
C VAL A 62 -3.89 1.91 -2.74
N GLN A 63 -3.92 0.71 -3.33
CA GLN A 63 -3.25 0.46 -4.61
C GLN A 63 -3.82 1.32 -5.75
N ILE A 64 -5.14 1.53 -5.78
CA ILE A 64 -5.78 2.42 -6.75
C ILE A 64 -5.33 3.87 -6.52
N MET A 65 -5.27 4.31 -5.27
CA MET A 65 -4.84 5.67 -4.93
C MET A 65 -3.36 5.90 -5.24
N ILE A 66 -2.48 4.94 -4.98
CA ILE A 66 -1.06 5.02 -5.34
C ILE A 66 -0.88 5.10 -6.87
N ASP A 67 -1.69 4.40 -7.65
CA ASP A 67 -1.66 4.53 -9.11
C ASP A 67 -2.09 5.93 -9.57
N GLN A 68 -3.08 6.54 -8.91
CA GLN A 68 -3.41 7.96 -9.14
C GLN A 68 -2.24 8.87 -8.79
N MET A 69 -1.55 8.62 -7.66
CA MET A 69 -0.39 9.42 -7.25
C MET A 69 0.75 9.32 -8.26
N ARG A 70 0.98 8.15 -8.87
CA ARG A 70 1.96 7.97 -9.96
C ARG A 70 1.62 8.80 -11.20
N LEU A 71 0.33 8.95 -11.53
CA LEU A 71 -0.08 9.82 -12.63
C LEU A 71 0.05 11.31 -12.29
N ILE A 72 -0.19 11.68 -11.03
CA ILE A 72 -0.15 13.08 -10.56
C ILE A 72 1.28 13.58 -10.33
N TYR A 73 2.12 12.77 -9.69
CA TYR A 73 3.45 13.16 -9.20
C TYR A 73 4.60 12.57 -10.01
N GLY A 74 4.33 11.61 -10.89
CA GLY A 74 5.31 11.02 -11.79
C GLY A 74 5.57 9.53 -11.53
N ASP A 75 6.27 8.93 -12.49
CA ASP A 75 6.67 7.52 -12.43
C ASP A 75 7.62 7.25 -11.26
N THR A 76 7.47 6.09 -10.62
CA THR A 76 8.28 5.66 -9.48
C THR A 76 9.13 4.43 -9.79
N THR A 77 9.20 3.99 -11.05
CA THR A 77 9.85 2.73 -11.45
C THR A 77 11.32 2.69 -11.03
N GLN A 78 12.05 3.79 -11.20
CA GLN A 78 13.48 3.86 -10.88
C GLN A 78 13.72 3.85 -9.36
N GLU A 79 12.88 4.54 -8.60
CA GLU A 79 12.90 4.59 -7.14
C GLU A 79 12.55 3.22 -6.55
N GLU A 80 11.55 2.54 -7.11
CA GLU A 80 11.14 1.19 -6.72
C GLU A 80 12.28 0.19 -6.92
N LYS A 81 12.92 0.20 -8.10
CA LYS A 81 14.09 -0.64 -8.39
C LYS A 81 15.20 -0.43 -7.37
N TYR A 82 15.59 0.82 -7.12
CA TYR A 82 16.65 1.14 -6.15
C TYR A 82 16.31 0.64 -4.74
N LYS A 83 15.05 0.81 -4.30
CA LYS A 83 14.59 0.36 -2.98
C LYS A 83 14.59 -1.17 -2.87
N LEU A 84 14.19 -1.88 -3.91
CA LEU A 84 14.22 -3.35 -3.97
C LEU A 84 15.66 -3.89 -3.94
N GLU A 85 16.57 -3.32 -4.71
CA GLU A 85 18.00 -3.68 -4.66
C GLU A 85 18.58 -3.47 -3.26
N ARG A 86 18.22 -2.38 -2.58
CA ARG A 86 18.64 -2.12 -1.20
C ARG A 86 18.05 -3.15 -0.22
N LEU A 87 16.80 -3.57 -0.42
CA LEU A 87 16.16 -4.60 0.40
C LEU A 87 16.85 -5.96 0.19
N ALA A 88 17.15 -6.33 -1.06
CA ALA A 88 17.87 -7.56 -1.39
C ALA A 88 19.22 -7.64 -0.67
N LYS A 89 20.02 -6.56 -0.71
CA LYS A 89 21.31 -6.47 0.01
C LYS A 89 21.15 -6.66 1.53
N ARG A 90 20.09 -6.11 2.14
CA ARG A 90 19.82 -6.32 3.58
C ARG A 90 19.52 -7.79 3.89
N LEU A 91 18.80 -8.47 3.02
CA LEU A 91 18.49 -9.90 3.17
C LEU A 91 19.73 -10.78 3.01
N GLU A 92 20.64 -10.43 2.10
CA GLU A 92 21.93 -11.11 1.94
C GLU A 92 22.78 -11.00 3.21
N ASN A 93 22.90 -9.80 3.78
CA ASN A 93 23.64 -9.58 5.02
C ASN A 93 23.05 -10.36 6.21
N LEU A 94 21.72 -10.46 6.30
CA LEU A 94 21.08 -11.27 7.35
C LEU A 94 21.44 -12.75 7.23
N LYS A 95 21.56 -13.28 6.01
CA LYS A 95 21.98 -14.67 5.78
C LYS A 95 23.47 -14.89 6.05
N GLY A 96 24.31 -13.93 5.68
CA GLY A 96 25.75 -13.97 5.94
C GLY A 96 26.08 -13.99 7.44
N ASN A 97 25.33 -13.22 8.25
CA ASN A 97 25.50 -13.15 9.70
C ASN A 97 24.97 -14.37 10.48
N CYS A 98 24.34 -15.35 9.81
CA CYS A 98 23.94 -16.63 10.43
C CYS A 98 25.00 -17.73 10.29
N HIS A 99 26.14 -17.43 9.64
CA HIS A 99 27.21 -18.38 9.37
C HIS A 99 28.55 -18.05 10.07
N GLU A 100 28.55 -17.11 11.01
CA GLU A 100 29.65 -16.80 11.94
C GLU A 100 29.22 -17.07 13.39
#